data_AF-A0A955CLG9-F1
#
_entry.id   AF-A0A955CLG9-F1
#
_cell.length_a   1.000
_cell.length_b   1.000
_cell.length_c   1.000
_cell.angle_alpha   90.00
_cell.angle_beta   90.00
_cell.angle_gamma   90.00
#
_symmetry.space_group_name_H-M   'P 1'
#
loop_
_entity.id
_entity.type
_entity.pdbx_description
1 polymer ?
#
loop_
_entity_poly.entity_id
_entity_poly.type
_entity_poly.pdbx_seq_one_letter_code
_entity_poly.pdbx_strand_id
1 'polypeptide(L)'
;MSAGEKVSWLELVVSVSAMIVVTALYPWLGDGATGAFGLLGLLGFTTVLLRRRGDRIVVDERDREIGERGTKFGVLTAWMMLFLTLIGVVLWSASRHQASVSVTWLTWLLWVQFALCYAVKGMVGVLSYRGDRHAA
;
A
#
# COMPACT_ATOMS: atom_id res chain seq x y z
N MET A 1 16.95 -12.49 -7.18
CA MET A 1 15.93 -11.42 -7.17
C MET A 1 16.52 -10.14 -7.71
N SER A 2 15.85 -9.50 -8.68
CA SER A 2 16.26 -8.18 -9.17
C SER A 2 16.08 -7.12 -8.07
N ALA A 3 16.71 -5.95 -8.22
CA ALA A 3 16.51 -4.84 -7.30
C ALA A 3 15.04 -4.40 -7.25
N GLY A 4 14.38 -4.32 -8.41
CA GLY A 4 12.96 -4.01 -8.51
C GLY A 4 12.06 -5.03 -7.81
N GLU A 5 12.35 -6.33 -7.93
CA GLU A 5 11.59 -7.38 -7.24
C GLU A 5 11.70 -7.25 -5.72
N LYS A 6 12.89 -6.91 -5.20
CA LYS A 6 13.09 -6.68 -3.75
C LYS A 6 12.29 -5.47 -3.27
N VAL A 7 12.22 -4.38 -4.05
CA VAL A 7 11.38 -3.22 -3.75
C VAL A 7 9.92 -3.64 -3.65
N SER A 8 9.40 -4.36 -4.66
CA SER A 8 7.99 -4.77 -4.69
C SER A 8 7.62 -5.67 -3.53
N TRP A 9 8.53 -6.58 -3.13
CA TRP A 9 8.35 -7.38 -1.92
C TRP A 9 8.33 -6.53 -0.64
N LEU A 10 9.22 -5.55 -0.53
CA LEU A 10 9.25 -4.68 0.64
C LEU A 10 7.97 -3.82 0.73
N GLU A 11 7.52 -3.27 -0.39
CA GLU A 11 6.25 -2.52 -0.48
C GLU A 11 5.08 -3.39 -0.02
N LEU A 12 4.99 -4.63 -0.52
CA LEU A 12 3.92 -5.57 -0.16
C LEU A 12 3.97 -5.93 1.34
N VAL A 13 5.13 -6.37 1.83
CA VAL A 13 5.28 -6.85 3.21
C VAL A 13 5.04 -5.72 4.22
N VAL A 14 5.62 -4.54 3.99
CA VAL A 14 5.44 -3.38 4.89
C VAL A 14 3.98 -2.94 4.91
N SER A 15 3.32 -2.89 3.75
CA SER A 15 1.93 -2.43 3.68
C SER A 15 0.95 -3.43 4.31
N VAL A 16 1.12 -4.71 4.03
CA VAL A 16 0.30 -5.78 4.61
C VAL A 16 0.53 -5.89 6.11
N SER A 17 1.79 -5.84 6.56
CA SER A 17 2.10 -5.86 8.00
C SER A 17 1.55 -4.63 8.72
N ALA A 18 1.63 -3.44 8.13
CA ALA A 18 1.02 -2.23 8.70
C ALA A 18 -0.49 -2.42 8.91
N MET A 19 -1.22 -2.92 7.89
CA MET A 19 -2.65 -3.20 8.04
C MET A 19 -2.94 -4.23 9.13
N ILE A 20 -2.22 -5.35 9.16
CA ILE A 20 -2.41 -6.41 10.16
C ILE A 20 -2.13 -5.90 11.57
N VAL A 21 -1.02 -5.20 11.77
CA VAL A 21 -0.63 -4.66 13.09
C VAL A 21 -1.66 -3.65 13.56
N VAL A 22 -2.08 -2.74 12.69
CA VAL A 22 -3.11 -1.75 13.01
C VAL A 22 -4.44 -2.43 13.41
N THR A 23 -4.91 -3.41 12.65
CA THR A 23 -6.14 -4.16 12.97
C THR A 23 -6.01 -4.95 14.28
N ALA A 24 -4.86 -5.56 14.52
CA ALA A 24 -4.59 -6.31 15.75
C ALA A 24 -4.49 -5.40 16.98
N LEU A 25 -3.95 -4.19 16.84
CA LEU A 25 -3.78 -3.23 17.92
C LEU A 25 -5.06 -2.44 18.23
N TYR A 26 -5.98 -2.32 17.27
CA TYR A 26 -7.24 -1.59 17.43
C TYR A 26 -8.04 -1.94 18.72
N PRO A 27 -8.27 -3.21 19.09
CA PRO A 27 -9.04 -3.54 20.31
C PRO A 27 -8.37 -3.09 21.62
N TRP A 28 -7.06 -2.86 21.63
CA TRP A 28 -6.33 -2.47 22.85
C TRP A 28 -5.99 -0.97 22.89
N LEU A 29 -5.63 -0.38 21.75
CA LEU A 29 -5.14 1.00 21.66
C LEU A 29 -6.15 1.98 21.05
N GLY A 30 -7.25 1.50 20.49
CA GLY A 30 -8.25 2.32 19.80
C GLY A 30 -7.59 3.20 18.72
N ASP A 31 -7.82 4.51 18.81
CA ASP A 31 -7.24 5.50 17.89
C ASP A 31 -5.70 5.54 17.93
N GLY A 32 -5.08 5.15 19.04
CA GLY A 32 -3.62 5.04 19.16
C GLY A 32 -3.00 4.01 18.21
N ALA A 33 -3.78 3.04 17.74
CA ALA A 33 -3.33 2.05 16.75
C ALA A 33 -2.96 2.69 15.41
N THR A 34 -3.46 3.90 15.09
CA THR A 34 -3.06 4.66 13.90
C THR A 34 -1.56 4.91 13.83
N GLY A 35 -0.87 4.98 14.98
CA GLY A 35 0.59 5.12 15.02
C GLY A 35 1.33 3.98 14.32
N ALA A 36 0.74 2.78 14.24
CA ALA A 36 1.32 1.66 13.52
C ALA A 36 1.34 1.85 11.99
N PHE A 37 0.53 2.76 11.42
CA PHE A 37 0.72 3.21 10.04
C PHE A 37 2.04 3.95 9.83
N GLY A 38 2.73 4.38 10.89
CA GLY A 38 4.12 4.84 10.84
C GLY A 38 5.08 3.81 10.22
N LEU A 39 4.73 2.51 10.23
CA LEU A 39 5.46 1.46 9.52
C LEU A 39 5.54 1.72 8.01
N LEU A 40 4.54 2.38 7.42
CA LEU A 40 4.59 2.79 6.01
C LEU A 40 5.73 3.79 5.75
N GLY A 41 6.20 4.51 6.76
CA GLY A 41 7.40 5.36 6.68
C GLY A 41 8.66 4.56 6.30
N LEU A 42 8.71 3.26 6.59
CA LEU A 42 9.80 2.37 6.17
C LEU A 42 9.91 2.26 4.65
N LEU A 43 8.83 2.54 3.91
CA LEU A 43 8.87 2.60 2.45
C LEU A 43 9.80 3.70 1.93
N GLY A 44 9.95 4.82 2.65
CA GLY A 44 10.91 5.87 2.32
C GLY A 44 12.36 5.43 2.45
N PHE A 45 12.64 4.45 3.31
CA PHE A 45 13.97 3.88 3.53
C PHE A 45 14.32 2.74 2.57
N THR A 46 13.41 2.36 1.66
CA THR A 46 13.69 1.38 0.58
C THR A 46 15.00 1.67 -0.13
N THR A 47 15.23 2.93 -0.51
CA THR A 47 16.42 3.37 -1.23
C THR A 47 17.70 3.14 -0.43
N VAL A 48 17.68 3.34 0.89
CA VAL A 48 18.82 3.10 1.78
C VAL A 48 19.09 1.60 1.94
N LEU A 49 18.02 0.80 2.10
CA LEU A 49 18.12 -0.66 2.21
C LEU A 49 18.63 -1.33 0.92
N LEU A 50 18.39 -0.71 -0.23
CA LEU A 50 18.86 -1.18 -1.54
C LEU A 50 20.23 -0.62 -1.92
N ARG A 51 20.77 0.34 -1.15
CA ARG A 51 22.04 1.00 -1.43
C ARG A 51 23.21 0.17 -0.88
N ARG A 52 23.65 -0.86 -1.63
CA ARG A 52 25.07 -1.27 -1.90
C ARG A 52 25.27 -2.77 -2.24
N ARG A 53 25.94 -3.04 -3.37
CA ARG A 53 27.25 -3.77 -3.50
C ARG A 53 27.63 -3.86 -4.99
N GLY A 54 28.42 -2.91 -5.49
CA GLY A 54 29.15 -3.01 -6.78
C GLY A 54 28.29 -2.94 -8.05
N ASP A 55 28.75 -2.14 -9.00
CA ASP A 55 28.20 -1.94 -10.34
C ASP A 55 26.85 -1.22 -10.50
N ARG A 56 26.79 -0.43 -11.58
CA ARG A 56 25.64 0.34 -12.04
C ARG A 56 24.34 -0.45 -11.83
N ILE A 57 23.39 0.13 -11.09
CA ILE A 57 22.00 -0.29 -11.18
C ILE A 57 21.54 0.11 -12.58
N VAL A 58 21.72 -0.76 -13.55
CA VAL A 58 21.08 -0.64 -14.86
C VAL A 58 19.61 -0.94 -14.61
N VAL A 59 18.84 0.11 -14.38
CA VAL A 59 17.38 0.00 -14.42
C VAL A 59 17.03 -0.29 -15.87
N ASP A 60 16.63 -1.52 -16.13
CA ASP A 60 16.14 -1.95 -17.43
C ASP A 60 14.82 -1.21 -17.73
N GLU A 61 14.55 -0.93 -19.01
CA GLU A 61 13.27 -0.40 -19.49
C GLU A 61 12.10 -1.24 -18.96
N ARG A 62 12.32 -2.54 -18.83
CA ARG A 62 11.38 -3.48 -18.23
C ARG A 62 11.02 -3.18 -16.77
N ASP A 63 12.00 -2.89 -15.91
CA ASP A 63 11.75 -2.59 -14.50
C ASP A 63 10.90 -1.33 -14.36
N ARG A 64 11.07 -0.38 -15.29
CA ARG A 64 10.28 0.84 -15.37
C ARG A 64 8.83 0.56 -15.79
N GLU A 65 8.62 -0.26 -16.82
CA GLU A 65 7.27 -0.66 -17.25
C GLU A 65 6.49 -1.39 -16.14
N ILE A 66 7.14 -2.31 -15.42
CA ILE A 66 6.53 -3.02 -14.27
C ILE A 66 6.16 -2.02 -13.17
N GLY A 67 7.06 -1.08 -12.87
CA GLY A 67 6.82 -0.04 -11.87
C GLY A 67 5.64 0.88 -12.24
N GLU A 68 5.56 1.29 -13.51
CA GLU A 68 4.45 2.11 -14.02
C GLU A 68 3.12 1.35 -13.98
N ARG A 69 3.12 0.07 -14.40
CA ARG A 69 1.92 -0.78 -14.34
C ARG A 69 1.45 -0.98 -12.91
N GLY A 70 2.36 -1.32 -11.99
CA GLY A 70 2.05 -1.47 -10.57
C GLY A 70 1.49 -0.18 -9.96
N THR A 71 2.06 0.98 -10.31
CA THR A 71 1.59 2.28 -9.82
C THR A 71 0.19 2.60 -10.36
N LYS A 72 -0.07 2.37 -11.65
CA LYS A 72 -1.41 2.57 -12.25
C LYS A 72 -2.47 1.72 -11.55
N PHE A 73 -2.21 0.43 -11.34
CA PHE A 73 -3.15 -0.45 -10.64
C PHE A 73 -3.29 -0.06 -9.17
N GLY A 74 -2.19 0.19 -8.45
CA GLY A 74 -2.23 0.58 -7.03
C GLY A 74 -3.07 1.84 -6.81
N VAL A 75 -2.83 2.88 -7.61
CA VAL A 75 -3.58 4.15 -7.52
C VAL A 75 -5.04 3.95 -7.89
N LEU A 76 -5.33 3.26 -9.01
CA LEU A 76 -6.71 3.07 -9.46
C LEU A 76 -7.52 2.24 -8.45
N THR A 77 -6.95 1.16 -7.93
CA THR A 77 -7.60 0.32 -6.92
C THR A 77 -7.85 1.10 -5.63
N ALA A 78 -6.85 1.81 -5.10
CA ALA A 78 -7.02 2.61 -3.89
C ALA A 78 -8.06 3.72 -4.08
N TRP A 79 -8.07 4.38 -5.25
CA TRP A 79 -9.01 5.46 -5.51
C TRP A 79 -10.45 4.96 -5.66
N MET A 80 -10.67 3.88 -6.43
CA MET A 80 -12.00 3.29 -6.57
C MET A 80 -12.52 2.76 -5.24
N MET A 81 -11.67 2.08 -4.46
CA MET A 81 -12.03 1.61 -3.12
C MET A 81 -12.36 2.76 -2.17
N LEU A 82 -11.59 3.86 -2.21
CA LEU A 82 -11.89 5.06 -1.44
C LEU A 82 -13.27 5.62 -1.78
N PHE A 83 -13.58 5.81 -3.07
CA PHE A 83 -14.88 6.32 -3.50
C PHE A 83 -16.03 5.42 -3.06
N LEU A 84 -15.93 4.12 -3.30
CA LEU A 84 -16.96 3.17 -2.90
C LEU A 84 -17.17 3.16 -1.39
N THR A 85 -16.09 3.26 -0.62
CA THR A 85 -16.17 3.31 0.85
C THR A 85 -16.82 4.60 1.33
N LEU A 86 -16.46 5.76 0.74
CA LEU A 86 -17.07 7.05 1.07
C LEU A 86 -18.57 7.06 0.74
N ILE A 87 -18.96 6.54 -0.43
CA ILE A 87 -20.37 6.37 -0.81
C ILE A 87 -21.09 5.53 0.24
N GLY A 88 -20.52 4.39 0.62
CA GLY A 88 -21.07 3.51 1.66
C GLY A 88 -21.25 4.23 3.00
N VAL A 89 -20.25 5.00 3.43
CA VAL A 89 -20.29 5.79 4.68
C VAL A 89 -21.39 6.84 4.63
N VAL A 90 -21.54 7.57 3.51
CA VAL A 90 -22.59 8.58 3.35
C VAL A 90 -23.98 7.94 3.41
N LEU A 91 -24.20 6.83 2.68
CA LEU A 91 -25.46 6.10 2.70
C LEU A 91 -25.78 5.55 4.10
N TRP A 92 -24.76 5.03 4.80
CA TRP A 92 -24.89 4.57 6.18
C TRP A 92 -25.29 5.72 7.11
N SER A 93 -24.59 6.85 7.06
CA SER A 93 -24.87 8.03 7.89
C SER A 93 -26.29 8.55 7.67
N ALA A 94 -26.74 8.61 6.42
CA ALA A 94 -28.09 9.02 6.05
C ALA A 94 -29.15 8.10 6.67
N SER A 95 -28.94 6.77 6.62
CA SER A 95 -29.87 5.80 7.22
C SER A 95 -29.95 5.88 8.75
N ARG A 96 -28.90 6.38 9.41
CA ARG A 96 -28.84 6.59 10.87
C ARG A 96 -29.23 8.01 11.29
N HIS A 97 -29.60 8.88 10.36
CA HIS A 97 -29.93 10.29 10.58
C HIS A 97 -28.82 11.06 11.31
N GLN A 98 -27.56 10.64 11.10
CA GLN A 98 -26.39 11.34 11.63
C GLN A 98 -25.98 12.43 10.64
N ALA A 99 -25.89 13.67 11.13
CA ALA A 99 -25.56 14.83 10.30
C ALA A 99 -24.05 14.96 9.99
N SER A 100 -23.20 14.20 10.66
CA SER A 100 -21.74 14.28 10.51
C SER A 100 -21.05 12.95 10.75
N VAL A 101 -19.90 12.79 10.09
CA VAL A 101 -18.97 11.66 10.26
C VAL A 101 -17.75 12.17 11.03
N SER A 102 -17.23 11.37 11.96
CA SER A 102 -16.05 11.77 12.73
C SER A 102 -14.83 11.95 11.82
N VAL A 103 -14.04 12.99 12.07
CA VAL A 103 -12.79 13.26 11.33
C VAL A 103 -11.78 12.12 11.51
N THR A 104 -11.74 11.50 12.70
CA THR A 104 -10.87 10.36 13.00
C THR A 104 -11.09 9.18 12.06
N TRP A 105 -12.35 8.88 11.73
CA TRP A 105 -12.70 7.85 10.75
C TRP A 105 -12.15 8.15 9.36
N LEU A 106 -12.20 9.41 8.94
CA LEU A 106 -11.65 9.84 7.66
C LEU A 106 -10.12 9.67 7.63
N THR A 107 -9.44 10.03 8.72
CA THR A 107 -8.00 9.84 8.86
C THR A 107 -7.63 8.36 8.76
N TRP A 108 -8.38 7.49 9.43
CA TRP A 108 -8.22 6.03 9.34
C TRP A 108 -8.38 5.51 7.92
N LEU A 109 -9.45 5.95 7.25
CA LEU A 109 -9.75 5.59 5.88
C LEU A 109 -8.57 5.95 4.97
N LEU A 110 -8.05 7.18 5.07
CA LEU A 110 -6.91 7.64 4.26
C LEU A 110 -5.67 6.76 4.44
N TRP A 111 -5.33 6.41 5.69
CA TRP A 111 -4.18 5.55 5.97
C TRP A 111 -4.35 4.14 5.42
N VAL A 112 -5.55 3.56 5.58
CA VAL A 112 -5.87 2.25 4.99
C VAL A 112 -5.75 2.29 3.46
N GLN A 113 -6.22 3.35 2.81
CA GLN A 113 -6.09 3.48 1.35
C GLN A 113 -4.62 3.63 0.90
N PHE A 114 -3.81 4.35 1.68
CA PHE A 114 -2.37 4.43 1.43
C PHE A 114 -1.71 3.06 1.52
N ALA A 115 -2.00 2.30 2.59
CA ALA A 115 -1.48 0.94 2.74
C ALA A 115 -1.97 0.02 1.61
N LEU A 116 -3.25 0.11 1.23
CA LEU A 116 -3.83 -0.67 0.14
C LEU A 116 -3.16 -0.37 -1.21
N CYS A 117 -2.91 0.91 -1.51
CA CYS A 117 -2.22 1.35 -2.72
C CYS A 117 -0.86 0.66 -2.87
N TYR A 118 -0.03 0.74 -1.82
CA TYR A 118 1.30 0.12 -1.83
C TYR A 118 1.26 -1.41 -1.79
N ALA A 119 0.27 -2.01 -1.11
CA ALA A 119 0.07 -3.45 -1.13
C ALA A 119 -0.26 -3.94 -2.54
N VAL A 120 -1.20 -3.29 -3.24
CA VAL A 120 -1.56 -3.65 -4.63
C VAL A 120 -0.40 -3.40 -5.58
N LYS A 121 0.28 -2.26 -5.48
CA LYS A 121 1.48 -1.96 -6.27
C LYS A 121 2.55 -3.02 -6.09
N GLY A 122 2.88 -3.36 -4.85
CA GLY A 122 3.86 -4.39 -4.52
C GLY A 122 3.44 -5.77 -5.02
N MET A 123 2.16 -6.14 -4.87
CA MET A 123 1.60 -7.39 -5.37
C MET A 123 1.71 -7.51 -6.89
N VAL A 124 1.32 -6.48 -7.65
CA VAL A 124 1.45 -6.46 -9.11
C VAL A 124 2.90 -6.61 -9.52
N GLY A 125 3.82 -5.88 -8.88
CA GLY A 125 5.26 -6.01 -9.13
C GLY A 125 5.77 -7.45 -8.91
N VAL A 126 5.47 -8.05 -7.76
CA VAL A 126 5.87 -9.43 -7.44
C VAL A 126 5.30 -10.43 -8.45
N LEU A 127 4.03 -10.30 -8.83
CA LEU A 127 3.40 -11.17 -9.81
C LEU A 127 4.03 -11.03 -11.21
N SER A 128 4.32 -9.81 -11.66
CA SER A 128 4.99 -9.57 -12.95
C SER A 128 6.40 -10.17 -12.97
N TYR A 129 7.21 -9.96 -11.93
CA TYR A 129 8.54 -10.57 -11.86
C TYR A 129 8.51 -12.11 -11.79
N ARG A 130 7.49 -12.69 -11.16
CA ARG A 130 7.31 -14.15 -11.09
C ARG A 130 6.80 -14.75 -12.40
N GLY A 131 5.83 -14.12 -13.05
CA GLY A 131 5.26 -14.59 -14.31
C GLY A 131 6.31 -14.69 -15.41
N ASP A 132 7.15 -13.67 -15.52
CA ASP A 132 8.20 -13.64 -16.55
C ASP A 132 9.32 -14.66 -16.32
N ARG A 133 9.57 -15.09 -15.07
CA ARG A 133 10.51 -16.20 -14.78
C ARG A 133 10.02 -17.55 -15.29
N HIS A 134 8.73 -17.72 -15.51
CA HIS A 134 8.15 -18.96 -16.02
C HIS A 134 8.06 -18.96 -17.56
N ALA A 135 8.21 -17.80 -18.20
CA ALA A 135 8.13 -17.63 -19.65
C ALA A 135 9.50 -17.67 -20.36
N ALA A 136 10.60 -17.68 -19.59
CA ALA A 136 11.99 -17.77 -20.04
C ALA A 136 12.59 -19.13 -19.68
#